data_AF-A0A925JV35-F1
#
_entry.id   AF-A0A925JV35-F1
#
_cell.length_a   1.000
_cell.length_b   1.000
_cell.length_c   1.000
_cell.angle_alpha   90.00
_cell.angle_beta   90.00
_cell.angle_gamma   90.00
#
_symmetry.space_group_name_H-M   'P 1'
#
loop_
_entity.id
_entity.type
_entity.pdbx_description
1 polymer ?
#
loop_
_entity_poly.entity_id
_entity_poly.type
_entity_poly.pdbx_seq_one_letter_code
_entity_poly.pdbx_strand_id
1 'polypeptide(L)'
;MNKQSLALCLSLLSLGTSLTAGTLSTFGEDAGTPVSAIGITGFQTLGSDMVGLEVIATFITSGQQSCIWAATSATAGGCSVPGLFSLVQDGDTFGLSNFWQLQNVSTFDVLTQLVLNGASGTGNTSGTVFDRTFGFTTGTPGSALGRDATGTTSTVADALAIYRNAVSVGAAAAPVGDEFATLDITFGNGLTSGGSAAFVADTDTVGLSGVPEPGTAGVLGIGLLAIRAIGR
;
A
#
# COMPACT_ATOMS: atom_id res chain seq x y z
N MET A 1 -6.50 64.07 46.44
CA MET A 1 -6.33 62.62 46.67
C MET A 1 -6.62 61.91 45.35
N ASN A 2 -5.59 61.65 44.55
CA ASN A 2 -5.74 61.13 43.19
C ASN A 2 -5.58 59.61 43.21
N LYS A 3 -6.66 58.88 42.87
CA LYS A 3 -6.64 57.42 42.69
C LYS A 3 -6.42 57.14 41.21
N GLN A 4 -5.19 56.78 40.84
CA GLN A 4 -4.90 56.24 39.51
C GLN A 4 -5.14 54.73 39.55
N SER A 5 -6.16 54.27 38.82
CA SER A 5 -6.50 52.87 38.62
C SER A 5 -5.56 52.26 37.58
N LEU A 6 -4.70 51.34 38.00
CA LEU A 6 -3.79 50.59 37.14
C LEU A 6 -4.53 49.35 36.59
N ALA A 7 -4.87 49.36 35.30
CA ALA A 7 -5.47 48.23 34.62
C ALA A 7 -4.37 47.24 34.19
N LEU A 8 -4.36 46.06 34.81
CA LEU A 8 -3.43 44.98 34.50
C LEU A 8 -3.96 44.20 33.28
N CYS A 9 -3.31 44.38 32.12
CA CYS A 9 -3.61 43.64 30.91
C CYS A 9 -2.93 42.25 30.99
N LEU A 10 -3.70 41.21 31.29
CA LEU A 10 -3.22 39.83 31.37
C LEU A 10 -3.24 39.21 29.96
N SER A 11 -2.15 39.33 29.21
CA SER A 11 -1.96 38.63 27.94
C SER A 11 -1.69 37.14 28.20
N LEU A 12 -2.71 36.30 27.99
CA LEU A 12 -2.54 34.85 27.93
C LEU A 12 -1.66 34.52 26.71
N LEU A 13 -0.41 34.18 26.97
CA LEU A 13 0.49 33.60 25.99
C LEU A 13 0.11 32.12 25.83
N SER A 14 -0.75 31.79 24.86
CA SER A 14 -1.01 30.40 24.49
C SER A 14 0.24 29.85 23.78
N LEU A 15 1.11 29.15 24.51
CA LEU A 15 2.12 28.29 23.89
C LEU A 15 1.38 27.14 23.19
N GLY A 16 1.05 27.34 21.92
CA GLY A 16 0.58 26.26 21.06
C GLY A 16 1.74 25.32 20.80
N THR A 17 1.71 24.12 21.40
CA THR A 17 2.58 23.03 20.99
C THR A 17 2.11 22.55 19.62
N SER A 18 2.87 22.82 18.56
CA SER A 18 2.67 22.18 17.27
C SER A 18 2.89 20.68 17.45
N LEU A 19 1.82 19.89 17.37
CA LEU A 19 1.95 18.44 17.26
C LEU A 19 2.58 18.14 15.89
N THR A 20 3.74 17.50 15.88
CA THR A 20 4.36 17.01 14.65
C THR A 20 3.73 15.67 14.28
N ALA A 21 3.37 15.49 13.01
CA ALA A 21 2.95 14.18 12.51
C ALA A 21 4.07 13.14 12.74
N GLY A 22 3.69 11.92 13.08
CA GLY A 22 4.60 10.78 13.15
C GLY A 22 4.97 10.29 11.75
N THR A 23 6.05 9.52 11.66
CA THR A 23 6.55 9.00 10.38
C THR A 23 6.26 7.51 10.24
N LEU A 24 5.97 7.05 9.03
CA LEU A 24 5.98 5.63 8.67
C LEU A 24 7.26 5.35 7.89
N SER A 25 8.03 4.36 8.33
CA SER A 25 9.27 3.96 7.66
C SER A 25 9.40 2.44 7.59
N THR A 26 10.08 1.96 6.56
CA THR A 26 10.44 0.54 6.44
C THR A 26 11.59 0.23 7.41
N PHE A 27 11.35 -0.72 8.30
CA PHE A 27 12.30 -1.19 9.30
C PHE A 27 13.17 -2.34 8.77
N GLY A 28 12.59 -3.21 7.93
CA GLY A 28 13.32 -4.32 7.36
C GLY A 28 12.43 -5.39 6.71
N GLU A 29 13.01 -6.57 6.60
CA GLU A 29 12.40 -7.77 6.01
C GLU A 29 12.53 -8.96 6.95
N ASP A 30 11.58 -9.87 6.82
CA ASP A 30 11.62 -11.21 7.40
C ASP A 30 11.26 -12.20 6.29
N ALA A 31 12.25 -12.95 5.81
CA ALA A 31 12.06 -13.89 4.72
C ALA A 31 10.96 -14.93 5.01
N GLY A 32 10.67 -15.20 6.28
CA GLY A 32 9.54 -16.02 6.71
C GLY A 32 9.50 -17.39 6.02
N THR A 33 8.28 -17.86 5.73
CA THR A 33 8.09 -19.03 4.86
C THR A 33 7.92 -18.54 3.43
N PRO A 34 8.82 -18.89 2.49
CA PRO A 34 8.70 -18.43 1.13
C PRO A 34 7.40 -18.86 0.48
N VAL A 35 6.86 -17.99 -0.36
CA VAL A 35 5.65 -18.25 -1.14
C VAL A 35 6.00 -18.30 -2.62
N SER A 36 5.34 -19.15 -3.40
CA SER A 36 5.59 -19.27 -4.83
C SER A 36 4.44 -18.67 -5.63
N ALA A 37 4.78 -17.69 -6.46
CA ALA A 37 3.92 -17.15 -7.48
C ALA A 37 4.18 -17.86 -8.81
N ILE A 38 3.12 -18.07 -9.61
CA ILE A 38 3.26 -18.64 -10.97
C ILE A 38 3.91 -17.65 -11.95
N GLY A 39 3.88 -16.36 -11.62
CA GLY A 39 4.33 -15.24 -12.44
C GLY A 39 3.95 -13.92 -11.77
N ILE A 40 4.65 -12.86 -12.17
CA ILE A 40 4.32 -11.47 -11.86
C ILE A 40 3.99 -10.76 -13.18
N THR A 41 2.97 -9.92 -13.18
CA THR A 41 2.63 -9.13 -14.36
C THR A 41 3.51 -7.89 -14.44
N GLY A 42 4.15 -7.64 -15.58
CA GLY A 42 4.96 -6.43 -15.79
C GLY A 42 4.16 -5.15 -16.08
N PHE A 43 2.87 -5.13 -15.75
CA PHE A 43 2.03 -3.95 -15.86
C PHE A 43 1.97 -3.23 -14.52
N GLN A 44 1.69 -1.94 -14.56
CA GLN A 44 1.49 -1.12 -13.37
C GLN A 44 0.28 -1.64 -12.58
N THR A 45 0.47 -1.96 -11.30
CA THR A 45 -0.61 -2.39 -10.41
C THR A 45 -1.41 -1.19 -9.92
N LEU A 46 -2.73 -1.25 -10.10
CA LEU A 46 -3.66 -0.24 -9.59
C LEU A 46 -4.35 -0.73 -8.31
N GLY A 47 -4.96 0.21 -7.59
CA GLY A 47 -5.81 -0.09 -6.43
C GLY A 47 -6.92 -1.09 -6.71
N SER A 48 -7.47 -1.05 -7.92
CA SER A 48 -8.51 -1.96 -8.40
C SER A 48 -8.01 -3.38 -8.70
N ASP A 49 -6.70 -3.59 -8.88
CA ASP A 49 -6.13 -4.89 -9.26
C ASP A 49 -5.84 -5.79 -8.05
N MET A 50 -5.79 -5.22 -6.84
CA MET A 50 -5.47 -5.94 -5.60
C MET A 50 -6.66 -6.72 -4.99
N VAL A 51 -7.65 -7.09 -5.81
CA VAL A 51 -8.84 -7.82 -5.35
C VAL A 51 -8.43 -9.14 -4.70
N GLY A 52 -8.96 -9.41 -3.51
CA GLY A 52 -8.63 -10.62 -2.76
C GLY A 52 -7.48 -10.45 -1.75
N LEU A 53 -6.77 -9.31 -1.75
CA LEU A 53 -5.84 -8.96 -0.68
C LEU A 53 -6.58 -8.98 0.67
N GLU A 54 -6.04 -9.72 1.64
CA GLU A 54 -6.58 -9.75 2.99
C GLU A 54 -5.97 -8.59 3.79
N VAL A 55 -6.83 -7.74 4.36
CA VAL A 55 -6.42 -6.65 5.23
C VAL A 55 -6.83 -6.99 6.64
N ILE A 56 -5.86 -6.96 7.55
CA ILE A 56 -6.02 -7.30 8.95
C ILE A 56 -5.62 -6.09 9.79
N ALA A 57 -6.52 -5.58 10.61
CA ALA A 57 -6.22 -4.55 11.60
C ALA A 57 -6.30 -5.16 13.00
N THR A 58 -5.29 -4.90 13.83
CA THR A 58 -5.29 -5.28 15.24
C THR A 58 -5.58 -4.05 16.08
N PHE A 59 -6.58 -4.16 16.94
CA PHE A 59 -6.97 -3.14 17.91
C PHE A 59 -6.71 -3.60 19.34
N ILE A 60 -6.51 -2.65 20.26
CA ILE A 60 -6.30 -2.95 21.69
C ILE A 60 -7.51 -3.66 22.29
N THR A 61 -8.72 -3.17 22.02
CA THR A 61 -9.94 -3.67 22.67
C THR A 61 -10.67 -4.68 21.80
N SER A 62 -10.85 -4.38 20.52
CA SER A 62 -11.62 -5.19 19.57
C SER A 62 -10.82 -6.37 19.00
N GLY A 63 -9.53 -6.48 19.34
CA GLY A 63 -8.64 -7.52 18.83
C GLY A 63 -8.45 -7.43 17.32
N GLN A 64 -8.25 -8.58 16.68
CA GLN A 64 -8.02 -8.67 15.25
C GLN A 64 -9.32 -8.59 14.46
N GLN A 65 -9.33 -7.75 13.43
CA GLN A 65 -10.45 -7.52 12.53
C GLN A 65 -9.94 -7.59 11.10
N SER A 66 -10.72 -8.15 10.18
CA SER A 66 -10.29 -8.29 8.79
C SER A 66 -11.35 -7.89 7.78
N CYS A 67 -10.90 -7.49 6.61
CA CYS A 67 -11.71 -7.32 5.42
C CYS A 67 -10.94 -7.79 4.18
N ILE A 68 -11.67 -8.13 3.12
CA ILE A 68 -11.10 -8.49 1.83
C ILE A 68 -11.18 -7.29 0.91
N TRP A 69 -10.07 -7.00 0.25
CA TRP A 69 -9.95 -5.91 -0.71
C TRP A 69 -10.86 -6.14 -1.92
N ALA A 70 -11.55 -5.09 -2.32
CA ALA A 70 -12.40 -5.07 -3.51
C ALA A 70 -12.14 -3.80 -4.33
N ALA A 71 -12.31 -3.91 -5.65
CA ALA A 71 -12.31 -2.75 -6.53
C ALA A 71 -13.52 -1.85 -6.22
N THR A 72 -13.29 -0.55 -6.09
CA THR A 72 -14.32 0.48 -5.85
C THR A 72 -14.49 1.39 -7.05
N SER A 73 -13.50 1.44 -7.95
CA SER A 73 -13.55 2.11 -9.24
C SER A 73 -12.68 1.36 -10.27
N ALA A 74 -12.46 1.95 -11.44
CA ALA A 74 -11.54 1.40 -12.44
C ALA A 74 -10.06 1.45 -12.00
N THR A 75 -9.71 2.36 -11.08
CA THR A 75 -8.33 2.59 -10.61
C THR A 75 -8.17 2.42 -9.11
N ALA A 76 -9.28 2.38 -8.37
CA ALA A 76 -9.29 2.36 -6.91
C ALA A 76 -9.83 1.05 -6.37
N GLY A 77 -9.32 0.69 -5.20
CA GLY A 77 -9.85 -0.38 -4.39
C GLY A 77 -9.70 -0.08 -2.91
N GLY A 78 -10.30 -0.93 -2.09
CA GLY A 78 -10.20 -0.80 -0.65
C GLY A 78 -11.01 -1.84 0.07
N CYS A 79 -10.97 -1.77 1.39
CA CYS A 79 -11.93 -2.45 2.24
C CYS A 79 -12.16 -1.69 3.54
N SER A 80 -13.21 -2.06 4.26
CA SER A 80 -13.54 -1.45 5.55
C SER A 80 -14.26 -2.43 6.46
N VAL A 81 -14.11 -2.20 7.77
CA VAL A 81 -14.93 -2.83 8.80
C VAL A 81 -15.76 -1.72 9.45
N PRO A 82 -17.10 -1.73 9.30
CA PRO A 82 -17.96 -0.66 9.79
C PRO A 82 -17.72 -0.30 11.26
N GLY A 83 -17.46 0.97 11.51
CA GLY A 83 -17.21 1.48 12.87
C GLY A 83 -15.82 1.19 13.43
N LEU A 84 -14.91 0.58 12.66
CA LEU A 84 -13.53 0.29 13.12
C LEU A 84 -12.48 0.94 12.22
N PHE A 85 -12.35 0.53 10.95
CA PHE A 85 -11.39 1.12 10.03
C PHE A 85 -11.83 1.09 8.58
N SER A 86 -11.17 1.91 7.77
CA SER A 86 -11.19 1.82 6.31
C SER A 86 -9.79 1.97 5.75
N LEU A 87 -9.49 1.27 4.67
CA LEU A 87 -8.26 1.39 3.90
C LEU A 87 -8.62 1.49 2.41
N VAL A 88 -8.03 2.47 1.72
CA VAL A 88 -8.25 2.73 0.29
C VAL A 88 -6.92 3.02 -0.38
N GLN A 89 -6.76 2.59 -1.63
CA GLN A 89 -5.70 3.02 -2.53
C GLN A 89 -6.32 3.31 -3.90
N ASP A 90 -5.90 4.42 -4.52
CA ASP A 90 -6.38 4.83 -5.85
C ASP A 90 -5.20 5.15 -6.76
N GLY A 91 -5.21 4.56 -7.95
CA GLY A 91 -4.19 4.73 -8.97
C GLY A 91 -3.01 3.76 -8.80
N ASP A 92 -1.89 4.13 -9.42
CA ASP A 92 -0.62 3.40 -9.38
C ASP A 92 -0.07 3.25 -7.96
N THR A 93 0.30 2.04 -7.53
CA THR A 93 0.96 1.80 -6.23
C THR A 93 2.41 2.27 -6.17
N PHE A 94 3.11 2.37 -7.31
CA PHE A 94 4.49 2.85 -7.37
C PHE A 94 4.60 4.38 -7.21
N GLY A 95 3.52 5.09 -7.57
CA GLY A 95 3.46 6.54 -7.66
C GLY A 95 3.57 7.26 -6.31
N LEU A 96 4.35 8.34 -6.26
CA LEU A 96 4.55 9.15 -5.03
C LEU A 96 3.33 10.01 -4.63
N SER A 97 2.32 10.09 -5.48
CA SER A 97 1.12 10.92 -5.26
C SER A 97 -0.12 10.09 -4.91
N ASN A 98 -0.03 8.76 -4.98
CA ASN A 98 -1.15 7.83 -4.86
C ASN A 98 -1.03 7.07 -3.53
N PHE A 99 -1.51 7.70 -2.47
CA PHE A 99 -1.35 7.15 -1.13
C PHE A 99 -2.36 6.06 -0.82
N TRP A 100 -1.88 5.04 -0.11
CA TRP A 100 -2.70 4.22 0.78
C TRP A 100 -3.22 5.10 1.90
N GLN A 101 -4.53 5.13 2.08
CA GLN A 101 -5.22 5.96 3.07
C GLN A 101 -5.90 5.07 4.11
N LEU A 102 -5.25 4.94 5.27
CA LEU A 102 -5.80 4.24 6.43
C LEU A 102 -6.52 5.24 7.33
N GLN A 103 -7.72 4.90 7.77
CA GLN A 103 -8.47 5.65 8.77
C GLN A 103 -8.94 4.72 9.88
N ASN A 104 -8.59 5.04 11.13
CA ASN A 104 -9.28 4.50 12.31
C ASN A 104 -10.57 5.30 12.50
N VAL A 105 -11.70 4.72 12.10
CA VAL A 105 -13.04 5.32 12.25
C VAL A 105 -13.73 4.91 13.54
N SER A 106 -13.08 4.08 14.38
CA SER A 106 -13.60 3.75 15.71
C SER A 106 -13.67 5.01 16.56
N THR A 107 -14.62 5.02 17.49
CA THR A 107 -14.82 6.12 18.46
C THR A 107 -14.23 5.80 19.84
N PHE A 108 -13.68 4.60 20.03
CA PHE A 108 -13.27 4.09 21.33
C PHE A 108 -11.97 3.30 21.32
N ASP A 109 -11.45 2.91 20.16
CA ASP A 109 -10.35 1.95 20.07
C ASP A 109 -9.10 2.52 19.39
N VAL A 110 -7.99 1.83 19.59
CA VAL A 110 -6.69 2.20 19.06
C VAL A 110 -6.19 1.07 18.17
N LEU A 111 -5.91 1.38 16.91
CA LEU A 111 -5.35 0.44 15.93
C LEU A 111 -3.84 0.37 16.15
N THR A 112 -3.32 -0.79 16.53
CA THR A 112 -1.90 -0.98 16.84
C THR A 112 -1.12 -1.61 15.70
N GLN A 113 -1.81 -2.32 14.79
CA GLN A 113 -1.18 -3.01 13.68
C GLN A 113 -2.09 -3.05 12.46
N LEU A 114 -1.50 -2.95 11.27
CA LEU A 114 -2.13 -3.21 9.99
C LEU A 114 -1.28 -4.24 9.24
N VAL A 115 -1.85 -5.38 8.87
CA VAL A 115 -1.21 -6.39 8.03
C VAL A 115 -1.96 -6.46 6.70
N LEU A 116 -1.23 -6.30 5.61
CA LEU A 116 -1.70 -6.52 4.25
C LEU A 116 -1.14 -7.86 3.78
N ASN A 117 -2.01 -8.86 3.64
CA ASN A 117 -1.63 -10.24 3.35
C ASN A 117 -2.11 -10.66 1.96
N GLY A 118 -1.18 -10.70 1.01
CA GLY A 118 -1.43 -11.13 -0.36
C GLY A 118 -1.29 -12.64 -0.58
N ALA A 119 -0.82 -13.39 0.43
CA ALA A 119 -0.51 -14.82 0.30
C ALA A 119 -1.73 -15.67 -0.11
N SER A 120 -2.95 -15.25 0.23
CA SER A 120 -4.19 -15.92 -0.17
C SER A 120 -4.37 -16.04 -1.70
N GLY A 121 -3.79 -15.12 -2.48
CA GLY A 121 -3.85 -15.12 -3.95
C GLY A 121 -2.63 -15.74 -4.66
N THR A 122 -1.46 -15.68 -4.03
CA THR A 122 -0.17 -16.07 -4.63
C THR A 122 -0.11 -17.50 -5.20
N GLY A 123 -0.91 -18.44 -4.68
CA GLY A 123 -0.92 -19.84 -5.13
C GLY A 123 -1.79 -20.14 -6.36
N ASN A 124 -2.71 -19.25 -6.76
CA ASN A 124 -3.72 -19.54 -7.78
C ASN A 124 -4.03 -18.31 -8.65
N THR A 125 -3.31 -18.14 -9.75
CA THR A 125 -3.66 -17.27 -10.91
C THR A 125 -3.84 -15.76 -10.70
N SER A 126 -4.02 -15.26 -9.48
CA SER A 126 -4.28 -13.85 -9.18
C SER A 126 -3.94 -13.56 -7.71
N GLY A 127 -3.22 -12.48 -7.44
CA GLY A 127 -2.89 -12.05 -6.07
C GLY A 127 -2.10 -10.76 -6.07
N THR A 128 -1.71 -10.31 -4.89
CA THR A 128 -0.91 -9.10 -4.69
C THR A 128 0.36 -9.47 -3.94
N VAL A 129 1.49 -8.91 -4.35
CA VAL A 129 2.76 -8.98 -3.63
C VAL A 129 3.29 -7.56 -3.46
N PHE A 130 4.23 -7.37 -2.54
CA PHE A 130 4.77 -6.08 -2.17
C PHE A 130 6.21 -5.98 -2.65
N ASP A 131 6.41 -5.12 -3.65
CA ASP A 131 7.71 -4.88 -4.28
C ASP A 131 8.45 -3.78 -3.52
N ARG A 132 9.66 -4.10 -3.08
CA ARG A 132 10.48 -3.21 -2.25
C ARG A 132 11.69 -2.71 -3.02
N THR A 133 12.30 -1.64 -2.53
CA THR A 133 13.46 -1.08 -3.22
C THR A 133 14.64 -2.04 -3.16
N PHE A 134 15.10 -2.49 -4.34
CA PHE A 134 16.21 -3.44 -4.48
C PHE A 134 17.46 -2.78 -5.07
N GLY A 135 18.08 -1.86 -4.31
CA GLY A 135 19.29 -1.16 -4.75
C GLY A 135 19.10 -0.32 -6.02
N PHE A 136 17.87 0.13 -6.29
CA PHE A 136 17.46 0.80 -7.54
C PHE A 136 17.65 -0.04 -8.80
N THR A 137 17.60 -1.37 -8.66
CA THR A 137 17.62 -2.32 -9.76
C THR A 137 16.37 -3.19 -9.73
N THR A 138 15.96 -3.69 -10.89
CA THR A 138 14.91 -4.72 -10.99
C THR A 138 15.48 -6.06 -10.50
N GLY A 139 14.76 -6.81 -9.67
CA GLY A 139 15.18 -8.13 -9.21
C GLY A 139 14.31 -9.26 -9.76
N THR A 140 13.15 -9.49 -9.16
CA THR A 140 12.27 -10.62 -9.45
C THR A 140 11.79 -10.63 -10.91
N PRO A 141 11.89 -11.76 -11.65
CA PRO A 141 11.44 -11.84 -13.03
C PRO A 141 9.96 -11.50 -13.20
N GLY A 142 9.67 -10.50 -14.06
CA GLY A 142 8.31 -10.02 -14.32
C GLY A 142 7.91 -8.80 -13.51
N SER A 143 8.68 -8.46 -12.48
CA SER A 143 8.56 -7.23 -11.68
C SER A 143 9.40 -6.09 -12.27
N ALA A 144 9.11 -4.85 -11.83
CA ALA A 144 9.80 -3.64 -12.22
C ALA A 144 10.70 -3.11 -11.08
N LEU A 145 10.69 -1.79 -10.84
CA LEU A 145 11.44 -1.18 -9.74
C LEU A 145 10.49 -0.99 -8.55
N GLY A 146 10.79 -1.62 -7.43
CA GLY A 146 9.98 -1.48 -6.22
C GLY A 146 10.23 -0.24 -5.38
N ARG A 147 9.33 -0.05 -4.41
CA ARG A 147 9.39 1.03 -3.43
C ARG A 147 9.06 0.56 -2.02
N ASP A 148 9.97 0.87 -1.11
CA ASP A 148 9.77 0.69 0.32
C ASP A 148 8.61 1.53 0.87
N ALA A 149 7.87 0.95 1.81
CA ALA A 149 6.76 1.59 2.49
C ALA A 149 7.25 2.80 3.29
N THR A 150 6.67 3.97 2.99
CA THR A 150 7.00 5.24 3.67
C THR A 150 5.79 6.15 3.74
N GLY A 151 5.69 6.98 4.77
CA GLY A 151 4.52 7.85 4.91
C GLY A 151 4.50 8.69 6.18
N THR A 152 3.31 9.18 6.49
CA THR A 152 3.04 9.96 7.70
C THR A 152 1.81 9.43 8.42
N THR A 153 1.78 9.63 9.73
CA THR A 153 0.62 9.33 10.57
C THR A 153 0.10 10.63 11.18
N SER A 154 -1.21 10.77 11.32
CA SER A 154 -1.83 11.95 11.94
C SER A 154 -1.57 12.02 13.45
N THR A 155 -1.14 10.90 14.03
CA THR A 155 -0.69 10.79 15.42
C THR A 155 0.79 11.19 15.52
N VAL A 156 1.24 11.74 16.64
CA VAL A 156 2.69 11.97 16.95
C VAL A 156 3.49 10.66 17.08
N ALA A 157 2.95 9.53 16.64
CA ALA A 157 3.50 8.19 16.82
C ALA A 157 4.12 7.70 15.51
N ASP A 158 5.37 7.27 15.58
CA ASP A 158 6.03 6.60 14.46
C ASP A 158 5.41 5.21 14.20
N ALA A 159 5.44 4.80 12.94
CA ALA A 159 5.04 3.50 12.47
C ALA A 159 6.21 2.83 11.75
N LEU A 160 6.29 1.51 11.91
CA LEU A 160 7.35 0.68 11.32
C LEU A 160 6.72 -0.38 10.42
N ALA A 161 7.19 -0.44 9.18
CA ALA A 161 6.79 -1.44 8.20
C ALA A 161 7.83 -2.56 8.10
N ILE A 162 7.38 -3.81 8.07
CA ILE A 162 8.20 -5.00 7.85
C ILE A 162 7.59 -5.79 6.70
N TYR A 163 8.42 -6.10 5.70
CA TYR A 163 8.05 -6.98 4.60
C TYR A 163 8.26 -8.43 5.03
N ARG A 164 7.27 -9.31 4.80
CA ARG A 164 7.34 -10.71 5.23
C ARG A 164 7.02 -11.71 4.15
N ASN A 165 7.59 -12.90 4.29
CA ASN A 165 7.38 -14.06 3.43
C ASN A 165 7.83 -13.79 2.00
N ALA A 166 9.11 -14.03 1.72
CA ALA A 166 9.72 -13.75 0.44
C ALA A 166 9.03 -14.55 -0.69
N VAL A 167 8.84 -13.91 -1.84
CA VAL A 167 8.16 -14.50 -2.99
C VAL A 167 9.17 -15.01 -4.01
N SER A 168 8.92 -16.21 -4.50
CA SER A 168 9.62 -16.83 -5.62
C SER A 168 8.72 -16.86 -6.85
N VAL A 169 9.27 -16.69 -8.04
CA VAL A 169 8.53 -16.81 -9.29
C VAL A 169 8.91 -18.10 -10.00
N GLY A 170 7.91 -18.97 -10.18
CA GLY A 170 8.08 -20.31 -10.76
C GLY A 170 8.36 -21.39 -9.71
N ALA A 171 7.95 -22.63 -10.02
CA ALA A 171 7.84 -23.75 -9.06
C ALA A 171 9.16 -24.26 -8.44
N ALA A 172 10.32 -23.70 -8.81
CA ALA A 172 11.63 -24.14 -8.34
C ALA A 172 12.66 -22.99 -8.19
N ALA A 173 12.23 -21.73 -8.28
CA ALA A 173 13.12 -20.60 -8.12
C ALA A 173 13.31 -20.27 -6.63
N ALA A 174 14.51 -19.84 -6.25
CA ALA A 174 14.71 -19.18 -4.97
C ALA A 174 14.14 -17.75 -5.05
N PRO A 175 13.59 -17.18 -3.96
CA PRO A 175 13.24 -15.76 -3.90
C PRO A 175 14.44 -14.87 -4.19
N VAL A 176 14.24 -13.78 -4.95
CA VAL A 176 15.31 -12.83 -5.30
C VAL A 176 15.60 -11.86 -4.16
N GLY A 177 14.59 -11.57 -3.32
CA GLY A 177 14.72 -10.75 -2.11
C GLY A 177 14.07 -9.37 -2.20
N ASP A 178 13.27 -9.11 -3.23
CA ASP A 178 12.58 -7.85 -3.49
C ASP A 178 11.05 -7.98 -3.52
N GLU A 179 10.52 -9.19 -3.54
CA GLU A 179 9.07 -9.44 -3.52
C GLU A 179 8.63 -10.16 -2.25
N PHE A 180 7.56 -9.68 -1.63
CA PHE A 180 7.06 -10.22 -0.36
C PHE A 180 5.54 -10.39 -0.39
N ALA A 181 5.04 -11.46 0.22
CA ALA A 181 3.61 -11.75 0.24
C ALA A 181 2.84 -10.91 1.29
N THR A 182 3.55 -10.26 2.21
CA THR A 182 2.93 -9.55 3.33
C THR A 182 3.66 -8.26 3.67
N LEU A 183 2.89 -7.19 3.90
CA LEU A 183 3.37 -5.95 4.53
C LEU A 183 2.74 -5.80 5.91
N ASP A 184 3.55 -5.79 6.96
CA ASP A 184 3.12 -5.61 8.35
C ASP A 184 3.56 -4.24 8.87
N ILE A 185 2.60 -3.40 9.23
CA ILE A 185 2.82 -2.06 9.76
C ILE A 185 2.40 -2.03 11.23
N THR A 186 3.36 -1.77 12.11
CA THR A 186 3.12 -1.59 13.55
C THR A 186 3.16 -0.10 13.91
N PHE A 187 2.14 0.38 14.62
CA PHE A 187 2.03 1.77 15.06
C PHE A 187 2.51 1.88 16.51
N GLY A 188 3.60 2.63 16.76
CA GLY A 188 4.32 2.62 18.03
C GLY A 188 3.47 2.97 19.26
N ASN A 189 2.66 4.02 19.18
CA ASN A 189 1.65 4.36 20.21
C ASN A 189 0.22 4.03 19.76
N GLY A 190 0.10 3.29 18.65
CA GLY A 190 -1.17 3.08 17.97
C GLY A 190 -1.68 4.30 17.21
N LEU A 191 -2.57 4.03 16.26
CA LEU A 191 -3.39 5.03 15.57
C LEU A 191 -4.68 5.21 16.37
N THR A 192 -4.79 6.32 17.10
CA THR A 192 -5.93 6.59 17.99
C THR A 192 -7.24 6.75 17.23
N SER A 193 -8.37 6.68 17.94
CA SER A 193 -9.69 7.00 17.41
C SER A 193 -9.68 8.31 16.59
N GLY A 194 -10.23 8.26 15.38
CA GLY A 194 -10.23 9.37 14.43
C GLY A 194 -8.89 9.64 13.74
N GLY A 195 -7.83 8.91 14.08
CA GLY A 195 -6.52 9.02 13.47
C GLY A 195 -6.47 8.42 12.07
N SER A 196 -5.55 8.93 11.25
CA SER A 196 -5.28 8.45 9.90
C SER A 196 -3.79 8.24 9.65
N ALA A 197 -3.47 7.41 8.66
CA ALA A 197 -2.13 7.28 8.11
C ALA A 197 -2.20 7.33 6.58
N ALA A 198 -1.24 8.04 5.99
CA ALA A 198 -1.07 8.12 4.54
C ALA A 198 0.33 7.63 4.20
N PHE A 199 0.43 6.59 3.39
CA PHE A 199 1.70 6.00 3.02
C PHE A 199 1.71 5.54 1.56
N VAL A 200 2.90 5.44 1.01
CA VAL A 200 3.15 4.75 -0.26
C VAL A 200 3.72 3.38 0.06
N ALA A 201 3.39 2.39 -0.75
CA ALA A 201 3.98 1.07 -0.76
C ALA A 201 3.68 0.51 -2.14
N ASP A 202 4.72 0.02 -2.83
CA ASP A 202 4.53 -0.54 -4.15
C ASP A 202 4.06 -1.99 -4.08
N THR A 203 3.31 -2.39 -5.09
CA THR A 203 2.74 -3.72 -5.20
C THR A 203 2.77 -4.22 -6.62
N ASP A 204 2.88 -5.52 -6.74
CA ASP A 204 2.83 -6.23 -7.99
C ASP A 204 1.68 -7.23 -8.02
N THR A 205 1.11 -7.42 -9.20
CA THR A 205 0.02 -8.38 -9.39
C THR A 205 0.60 -9.74 -9.77
N VAL A 206 0.23 -10.76 -8.98
CA VAL A 206 0.53 -12.16 -9.30
C VAL A 206 -0.37 -12.60 -10.44
N GLY A 207 0.22 -13.17 -11.48
CA GLY A 207 -0.51 -13.64 -12.64
C GLY A 207 0.46 -14.14 -13.71
N LEU A 208 -0.06 -14.90 -14.68
CA LEU A 208 0.75 -15.22 -15.85
C LEU A 208 0.99 -13.94 -16.65
N SER A 209 2.23 -13.48 -16.69
CA SER A 209 2.71 -12.58 -17.75
C SER A 209 2.59 -13.32 -19.08
N GLY A 210 1.46 -13.16 -19.76
CA GLY A 210 1.16 -14.05 -20.89
C GLY A 210 -0.25 -13.98 -21.43
N VAL A 211 -0.85 -12.80 -21.54
CA VAL A 211 -1.59 -12.54 -22.78
C VAL A 211 -0.55 -11.86 -23.66
N PRO A 212 0.01 -12.55 -24.69
CA PRO A 212 0.70 -11.83 -25.75
C PRO A 212 -0.22 -10.68 -26.13
N GLU A 213 0.26 -9.44 -26.08
CA GLU A 213 -0.51 -8.32 -26.63
C GLU A 213 -1.13 -8.83 -27.92
N PRO A 214 -2.47 -8.81 -28.06
CA PRO A 214 -3.09 -9.35 -29.24
C PRO A 214 -2.36 -8.69 -30.40
N GLY A 215 -2.05 -9.43 -31.46
CA GLY A 215 -1.25 -8.94 -32.57
C GLY A 215 -1.84 -7.73 -33.29
N THR A 216 -2.72 -6.92 -32.69
CA THR A 216 -3.21 -5.60 -33.11
C THR A 216 -2.07 -4.68 -33.54
N ALA A 217 -0.87 -4.74 -32.95
CA ALA A 217 0.29 -4.03 -33.52
C ALA A 217 0.69 -4.58 -34.90
N GLY A 218 0.64 -5.91 -35.08
CA GLY A 218 0.83 -6.59 -36.36
C GLY A 218 -0.32 -6.38 -37.35
N VAL A 219 -1.58 -6.38 -36.90
CA VAL A 219 -2.78 -6.16 -37.72
C VAL A 219 -2.89 -4.69 -38.13
N LEU A 220 -2.51 -3.75 -37.26
CA LEU A 220 -2.39 -2.33 -37.59
C LEU A 220 -1.26 -2.10 -38.61
N GLY A 221 -0.11 -2.78 -38.44
CA GLY A 221 0.99 -2.76 -39.40
C GLY A 221 0.61 -3.32 -40.77
N ILE A 222 -0.07 -4.47 -40.82
CA ILE A 222 -0.58 -5.06 -42.07
C ILE A 222 -1.70 -4.22 -42.67
N GLY A 223 -2.58 -3.64 -41.84
CA GLY A 223 -3.67 -2.76 -42.26
C GLY A 223 -3.17 -1.48 -42.93
N LEU A 224 -2.14 -0.83 -42.37
CA LEU A 224 -1.50 0.34 -42.98
C LEU A 224 -0.78 0.01 -44.30
N LEU A 225 -0.17 -1.17 -44.40
CA LEU A 225 0.44 -1.65 -45.65
C LEU A 225 -0.62 -1.94 -46.72
N ALA A 226 -1.77 -2.50 -46.35
CA ALA A 226 -2.89 -2.76 -47.26
C ALA A 226 -3.52 -1.45 -47.79
N ILE A 227 -3.68 -0.43 -46.93
CA ILE A 227 -4.19 0.89 -47.35
C ILE A 227 -3.23 1.58 -48.33
N ARG A 228 -1.91 1.44 -48.13
CA ARG A 228 -0.91 1.94 -49.08
C ARG A 228 -0.92 1.22 -50.43
N ALA A 229 -1.29 -0.06 -50.45
CA ALA A 229 -1.39 -0.85 -51.68
C ALA A 229 -2.65 -0.52 -52.51
N ILE A 230 -3.74 -0.10 -51.86
CA ILE A 230 -5.01 0.25 -52.50
C ILE A 230 -5.06 1.72 -52.95
N GLY A 231 -4.24 2.60 -52.35
CA GLY A 231 -4.16 4.02 -52.69
C GLY A 231 -3.24 4.37 -53.88
N ARG A 232 -2.98 3.44 -54.80
CA ARG A 232 -2.22 3.65 -56.04
C ARG A 232 -3.10 3.46 -57.27
#